data_AF-A0AAP2FWJ2-F1
#
_entry.id   AF-A0AAP2FWJ2-F1
#
_cell.length_a   1.000
_cell.length_b   1.000
_cell.length_c   1.000
_cell.angle_alpha   90.00
_cell.angle_beta   90.00
_cell.angle_gamma   90.00
#
_symmetry.space_group_name_H-M   'P 1'
#
loop_
_entity.id
_entity.type
_entity.pdbx_description
1 polymer ?
#
loop_
_entity_poly.entity_id
_entity_poly.type
_entity_poly.pdbx_seq_one_letter_code
_entity_poly.pdbx_strand_id
1 'polypeptide(L)'
;MPASPEARLTVEVVFAWDGRSWAQHVELEAGADVDAALGAAREVRAAIAAHAPQLLQDDAALAVHGRSAGRAQRLREGDRVEIVGPLKVDPKEARRRRAAADD
;
A
#
# COMPACT_ATOMS: atom_id res chain seq x y z
N MET A 1 19.04 -8.17 20.28
CA MET A 1 19.36 -6.74 20.30
C MET A 1 18.11 -5.99 19.91
N PRO A 2 17.59 -5.02 20.69
CA PRO A 2 16.51 -4.18 20.19
C PRO A 2 17.09 -3.35 19.02
N ALA A 3 16.41 -3.35 17.88
CA ALA A 3 16.75 -2.49 16.76
C ALA A 3 16.75 -1.04 17.26
N SER A 4 17.83 -0.29 17.02
CA SER A 4 17.93 1.11 17.43
C SER A 4 16.75 1.90 16.84
N PRO A 5 15.90 2.54 17.68
CA PRO A 5 14.70 3.27 17.23
C PRO A 5 15.02 4.65 16.63
N GLU A 6 16.13 4.80 15.91
CA GLU A 6 16.65 6.12 15.51
C GLU A 6 16.70 6.36 14.00
N ALA A 7 16.63 5.30 13.19
CA ALA A 7 16.54 5.47 11.75
C ALA A 7 15.06 5.69 11.39
N ARG A 8 14.71 6.91 10.98
CA ARG A 8 13.42 7.19 10.35
C ARG A 8 13.56 7.13 8.83
N LEU A 9 12.47 6.84 8.15
CA LEU A 9 12.35 6.98 6.71
C LEU A 9 11.19 7.87 6.32
N THR A 10 11.38 8.68 5.30
CA THR A 10 10.33 9.47 4.66
C THR A 10 9.89 8.76 3.40
N VAL A 11 8.59 8.49 3.28
CA VAL A 11 7.98 7.90 2.10
C VAL A 11 6.82 8.74 1.63
N GLU A 12 6.50 8.62 0.35
CA GLU A 12 5.38 9.33 -0.24
C GLU A 12 4.25 8.36 -0.54
N VAL A 13 3.08 8.62 0.02
CA VAL A 13 1.87 7.85 -0.27
C VAL A 13 1.03 8.62 -1.27
N VAL A 14 0.66 7.97 -2.37
CA VAL A 14 -0.02 8.58 -3.51
C VAL A 14 -1.30 7.82 -3.83
N PHE A 15 -2.37 8.56 -4.00
CA PHE A 15 -3.64 8.07 -4.50
C PHE A 15 -4.05 8.89 -5.72
N ALA A 16 -4.46 8.23 -6.81
CA ALA A 16 -5.01 8.90 -7.98
C ALA A 16 -6.41 8.38 -8.27
N TRP A 17 -7.35 9.30 -8.49
CA TRP A 17 -8.74 8.99 -8.80
C TRP A 17 -9.35 10.06 -9.70
N ASP A 18 -9.92 9.61 -10.82
CA ASP A 18 -10.71 10.46 -11.72
C ASP A 18 -10.00 11.77 -12.11
N GLY A 19 -8.77 11.64 -12.62
CA GLY A 19 -7.95 12.78 -13.06
C GLY A 19 -7.36 13.65 -11.94
N ARG A 20 -7.61 13.31 -10.67
CA ARG A 20 -7.02 13.97 -9.50
C ARG A 20 -6.01 13.06 -8.81
N SER A 21 -5.03 13.68 -8.16
CA SER A 21 -4.01 12.98 -7.38
C SER A 21 -3.82 13.64 -6.02
N TRP A 22 -3.68 12.82 -5.00
CA TRP A 22 -3.30 13.19 -3.65
C TRP A 22 -1.97 12.53 -3.34
N ALA A 23 -1.06 13.30 -2.74
CA ALA A 23 0.23 12.81 -2.31
C ALA A 23 0.50 13.33 -0.90
N GLN A 24 0.99 12.46 -0.02
CA GLN A 24 1.34 12.81 1.34
C GLN A 24 2.67 12.16 1.70
N HIS A 25 3.63 12.97 2.14
CA HIS A 25 4.83 12.46 2.76
C HIS A 25 4.54 12.06 4.20
N VAL A 26 5.02 10.87 4.59
CA VAL A 26 4.89 10.36 5.95
C VAL A 26 6.26 9.90 6.44
N GLU A 27 6.56 10.27 7.67
CA GLU A 27 7.74 9.79 8.39
C GLU A 27 7.37 8.52 9.15
N LEU A 28 8.18 7.47 8.98
CA LEU A 28 7.98 6.17 9.59
C LEU A 28 9.29 5.68 10.23
N GLU A 29 9.18 4.71 11.12
CA GLU A 29 10.35 4.01 11.63
C GLU A 29 11.03 3.19 10.52
N ALA A 30 12.34 3.04 10.58
CA ALA A 30 13.07 2.22 9.62
C ALA A 30 12.59 0.78 9.66
N GLY A 31 12.35 0.21 8.48
CA GLY A 31 11.75 -1.11 8.34
C GLY A 31 10.22 -1.11 8.47
N ALA A 32 9.57 0.07 8.52
CA ALA A 32 8.15 0.15 8.27
C ALA A 32 7.77 -0.49 6.92
N ASP A 33 6.55 -1.00 6.86
CA ASP A 33 5.98 -1.59 5.66
C ASP A 33 4.95 -0.67 5.01
N VAL A 34 4.46 -1.10 3.86
CA VAL A 34 3.41 -0.40 3.11
C VAL A 34 2.17 -0.17 3.97
N ASP A 35 1.77 -1.11 4.82
CA ASP A 35 0.61 -0.96 5.70
C ASP A 35 0.80 0.19 6.72
N ALA A 36 1.98 0.26 7.34
CA ALA A 36 2.34 1.37 8.22
C ALA A 36 2.29 2.72 7.50
N ALA A 37 2.79 2.80 6.26
CA ALA A 37 2.73 4.01 5.45
C ALA A 37 1.29 4.45 5.14
N LEU A 38 0.44 3.50 4.73
CA LEU A 38 -0.98 3.76 4.49
C LEU A 38 -1.65 4.26 5.77
N GLY A 39 -1.40 3.62 6.92
CA GLY A 39 -1.94 4.01 8.21
C GLY A 39 -1.54 5.43 8.64
N ALA A 40 -0.30 5.85 8.34
CA ALA A 40 0.19 7.19 8.64
C ALA A 40 -0.37 8.28 7.70
N ALA A 41 -0.69 7.93 6.44
CA ALA A 41 -1.15 8.87 5.41
C ALA A 41 -2.63 9.28 5.58
N ARG A 42 -2.93 10.04 6.63
CA ARG A 42 -4.31 10.42 7.02
C ARG A 42 -5.07 11.19 5.94
N GLU A 43 -4.41 12.09 5.22
CA GLU A 43 -5.05 12.92 4.19
C GLU A 43 -5.37 12.09 2.96
N VAL A 44 -4.43 11.22 2.55
CA VAL A 44 -4.67 10.27 1.46
C VAL A 44 -5.79 9.30 1.84
N ARG A 45 -5.80 8.76 3.07
CA ARG A 45 -6.91 7.91 3.54
C ARG A 45 -8.25 8.63 3.54
N ALA A 46 -8.29 9.91 3.88
CA ALA A 46 -9.51 10.72 3.81
C ALA A 46 -9.98 10.90 2.36
N ALA A 47 -9.05 11.17 1.42
CA ALA A 47 -9.36 11.26 0.00
C ALA A 47 -9.89 9.92 -0.55
N ILE A 48 -9.28 8.80 -0.17
CA ILE A 48 -9.78 7.47 -0.52
C ILE A 48 -11.18 7.25 0.06
N ALA A 49 -11.42 7.56 1.35
CA ALA A 49 -12.74 7.41 1.95
C ALA A 49 -13.82 8.23 1.24
N ALA A 50 -13.47 9.43 0.75
CA ALA A 50 -14.40 10.32 0.07
C ALA A 50 -14.69 9.90 -1.39
N HIS A 51 -13.69 9.37 -2.10
CA HIS A 51 -13.79 9.14 -3.55
C HIS A 51 -13.85 7.67 -3.96
N ALA A 52 -13.23 6.78 -3.19
CA ALA A 52 -13.14 5.35 -3.48
C ALA A 52 -13.03 4.50 -2.20
N PRO A 53 -14.04 4.50 -1.32
CA PRO A 53 -13.99 3.82 -0.02
C PRO A 53 -13.70 2.31 -0.13
N GLN A 54 -14.01 1.69 -1.28
CA GLN A 54 -13.66 0.30 -1.58
C GLN A 54 -12.14 0.03 -1.59
N LEU A 55 -11.28 1.05 -1.75
CA LEU A 55 -9.82 0.89 -1.71
C LEU A 55 -9.25 0.93 -0.29
N LEU A 56 -10.09 1.21 0.72
CA LEU A 56 -9.68 1.03 2.12
C LEU A 56 -9.79 -0.43 2.57
N GLN A 57 -10.37 -1.31 1.75
CA GLN A 57 -10.43 -2.74 2.02
C GLN A 57 -9.05 -3.37 1.81
N ASP A 58 -8.81 -4.52 2.43
CA ASP A 58 -7.50 -5.21 2.36
C ASP A 58 -7.10 -5.64 0.95
N ASP A 59 -8.03 -5.64 0.01
CA ASP A 59 -7.86 -6.10 -1.38
C ASP A 59 -7.40 -5.00 -2.36
N ALA A 60 -7.11 -3.79 -1.88
CA ALA A 60 -6.56 -2.75 -2.74
C ALA A 60 -5.20 -3.17 -3.31
N ALA A 61 -5.01 -2.93 -4.61
CA ALA A 61 -3.72 -3.18 -5.23
C ALA A 61 -2.75 -2.08 -4.84
N LEU A 62 -1.53 -2.45 -4.50
CA LEU A 62 -0.51 -1.50 -4.06
C LEU A 62 0.69 -1.61 -4.98
N ALA A 63 1.38 -0.50 -5.18
CA ALA A 63 2.64 -0.48 -5.88
C ALA A 63 3.66 0.37 -5.13
N VAL A 64 4.94 0.03 -5.27
CA VAL A 64 6.07 0.85 -4.83
C VAL A 64 6.91 1.19 -6.05
N HIS A 65 7.00 2.48 -6.41
CA HIS A 65 7.62 2.96 -7.64
C HIS A 65 7.13 2.21 -8.90
N GLY A 66 5.81 2.17 -9.12
CA GLY A 66 5.18 1.51 -10.26
C GLY A 66 5.30 -0.02 -10.29
N ARG A 67 5.87 -0.66 -9.26
CA ARG A 67 5.97 -2.13 -9.15
C ARG A 67 4.99 -2.65 -8.12
N SER A 68 4.23 -3.70 -8.46
CA SER A 68 3.27 -4.32 -7.54
C SER A 68 3.93 -4.68 -6.22
N ALA A 69 3.29 -4.28 -5.12
CA ALA A 69 3.77 -4.43 -3.76
C ALA A 69 2.67 -5.03 -2.87
N GLY A 70 3.07 -5.80 -1.87
CA GLY A 70 2.18 -6.28 -0.83
C GLY A 70 2.17 -5.35 0.39
N ARG A 71 1.13 -5.44 1.22
CA ARG A 71 1.00 -4.63 2.46
C ARG A 71 2.18 -4.80 3.43
N ALA A 72 2.75 -6.01 3.47
CA ALA A 72 3.90 -6.34 4.33
C ALA A 72 5.28 -6.03 3.70
N GLN A 73 5.32 -5.46 2.49
CA GLN A 73 6.58 -5.11 1.86
C GLN A 73 7.26 -3.99 2.64
N ARG A 74 8.54 -4.20 2.99
CA ARG A 74 9.37 -3.21 3.69
C ARG A 74 9.71 -2.05 2.79
N LEU A 75 9.60 -0.84 3.32
CA LEU A 75 9.91 0.40 2.63
C LEU A 75 11.32 0.89 2.91
N ARG A 76 11.79 1.76 2.03
CA ARG A 76 13.07 2.46 2.11
C ARG A 76 12.85 3.97 2.03
N GLU A 77 13.87 4.72 2.41
CA GLU A 77 13.89 6.18 2.26
C GLU A 77 13.56 6.59 0.81
N GLY A 78 12.62 7.51 0.66
CA GLY A 78 12.18 8.03 -0.63
C GLY A 78 11.25 7.10 -1.41
N ASP A 79 10.83 5.95 -0.85
CA ASP A 79 9.89 5.07 -1.52
C ASP A 79 8.55 5.79 -1.77
N ARG A 80 8.01 5.60 -2.97
CA ARG A 80 6.66 6.05 -3.34
C ARG A 80 5.69 4.87 -3.29
N VAL A 81 4.75 4.89 -2.36
CA VAL A 81 3.64 3.95 -2.24
C VAL A 81 2.46 4.48 -3.04
N GLU A 82 1.96 3.70 -3.99
CA GLU A 82 0.85 4.05 -4.86
C GLU A 82 -0.35 3.14 -4.56
N ILE A 83 -1.50 3.74 -4.24
CA ILE A 83 -2.77 3.01 -4.12
C ILE A 83 -3.35 2.87 -5.52
N VAL A 84 -3.25 1.66 -6.05
CA VAL A 84 -3.81 1.28 -7.35
C VAL A 84 -5.21 0.71 -7.08
N GLY A 85 -6.20 1.12 -7.88
CA GLY A 85 -7.55 0.54 -7.80
C GLY A 85 -7.52 -0.99 -7.83
N PRO A 86 -8.59 -1.70 -7.42
CA PRO A 86 -8.61 -3.16 -7.39
C PRO A 86 -8.05 -3.68 -8.71
N LEU A 87 -7.00 -4.50 -8.60
CA LEU A 87 -6.64 -5.38 -9.70
C LEU A 87 -7.96 -6.08 -10.04
N LYS A 88 -8.43 -5.95 -11.29
CA LYS A 88 -9.59 -6.69 -11.81
C LYS A 88 -9.28 -8.20 -11.88
N VAL A 89 -8.65 -8.76 -10.86
CA VAL A 89 -8.45 -10.18 -10.68
C VAL A 89 -9.41 -10.58 -9.58
N ASP A 90 -10.52 -11.12 -10.06
CA ASP A 90 -11.64 -11.65 -9.31
C ASP A 90 -11.14 -12.54 -8.13
N PRO A 91 -11.58 -12.29 -6.88
CA PRO A 91 -11.18 -13.06 -5.70
C PRO A 91 -11.52 -14.57 -5.80
N LYS A 92 -12.25 -14.98 -6.84
CA LYS A 92 -12.59 -16.37 -7.15
C LYS A 92 -11.48 -17.18 -7.83
N GLU A 93 -10.43 -16.55 -8.40
CA GLU A 93 -9.32 -17.30 -9.03
C GLU A 93 -8.11 -17.57 -8.12
N ALA A 94 -7.82 -16.70 -7.14
CA ALA A 94 -6.69 -16.90 -6.22
C ALA A 94 -6.88 -18.11 -5.29
N ARG A 95 -8.15 -18.44 -4.95
CA ARG A 95 -8.47 -19.59 -4.09
C ARG A 95 -8.51 -20.92 -4.86
N ARG A 96 -8.77 -20.92 -6.17
CA ARG A 96 -8.93 -22.16 -6.97
C ARG A 96 -7.61 -22.76 -7.45
N ARG A 97 -6.52 -21.99 -7.58
CA ARG A 97 -5.24 -22.51 -8.12
C ARG A 97 -4.29 -23.11 -7.08
N ARG A 98 -4.63 -23.12 -5.79
CA ARG A 98 -3.78 -23.69 -4.72
C ARG A 98 -4.26 -25.04 -4.16
N ALA A 99 -5.22 -25.69 -4.80
CA ALA A 99 -5.73 -26.98 -4.34
C ALA A 99 -5.94 -28.02 -5.47
N ALA A 100 -5.20 -27.90 -6.59
CA ALA A 100 -5.31 -28.87 -7.70
C ALA A 100 -3.96 -29.10 -8.42
N ALA A 101 -2.87 -29.10 -7.67
CA ALA A 101 -1.59 -29.64 -8.13
C ALA A 101 -0.85 -30.18 -6.89
N ASP A 102 -1.39 -31.25 -6.33
CA ASP A 102 -0.68 -32.40 -5.76
C ASP A 102 -1.75 -33.40 -5.29
N ASP A 103 -1.66 -34.61 -5.84
CA ASP A 103 -2.59 -35.77 -5.90
C ASP A 103 -3.76 -35.73 -6.92
#